data_AF-A0A6P0SYI5-F1
#
_entry.id   AF-A0A6P0SYI5-F1
#
_cell.length_a   1.000
_cell.length_b   1.000
_cell.length_c   1.000
_cell.angle_alpha   90.00
_cell.angle_beta   90.00
_cell.angle_gamma   90.00
#
_symmetry.space_group_name_H-M   'P 1'
#
loop_
_entity.id
_entity.type
_entity.pdbx_description
1 polymer ?
#
loop_
_entity_poly.entity_id
_entity_poly.type
_entity_poly.pdbx_seq_one_letter_code
_entity_poly.pdbx_strand_id
1 'polypeptide(L)'
;MRFINPKTDYAFKKIFGSAESKDILISFLNALIYDGNPTIEDLEIINPNLPPKVEGLKDTYLDVKAKLKDGTLVIIEMQVLNVQSFGKRVLFNAAKTYAFQLQKGEGYRMLKPVIALTLTDFEMFDNRHDFTSRFVYREVSDGSVYPENDIELVFVELPKFTKELPELETITDKWIYFIKSARSLGSIPENMDNIPELQRAFEIANQANLTPTELEDLERREMFIYDQQGAVALGREEGREEGRLEGKKEEQRIIAQKLLTVLDDEGIAATTGLSLEVVRELREKMD
;
A
#
# COMPACT_ATOMS: atom_id res chain seq x y z
N MET A 1 1.54 19.73 21.20
CA MET A 1 0.44 18.90 20.65
C MET A 1 1.00 17.54 20.29
N ARG A 2 0.17 16.51 20.23
CA ARG A 2 0.58 15.19 19.71
C ARG A 2 -0.51 14.74 18.76
N PHE A 3 -0.13 14.34 17.55
CA PHE A 3 -1.09 13.92 16.53
C PHE A 3 -1.11 12.39 16.44
N ILE A 4 -2.28 11.83 16.16
CA ILE A 4 -2.43 10.41 15.84
C ILE A 4 -1.76 10.09 14.50
N ASN A 5 -1.33 8.84 14.31
CA ASN A 5 -0.71 8.42 13.05
C ASN A 5 -1.77 8.27 11.94
N PRO A 6 -1.78 9.14 10.89
CA PRO A 6 -2.77 9.07 9.83
C PRO A 6 -2.72 7.77 9.03
N LYS A 7 -1.61 7.02 9.08
CA LYS A 7 -1.47 5.74 8.39
C LYS A 7 -2.32 4.61 9.00
N THR A 8 -2.86 4.81 10.20
CA THR A 8 -3.73 3.82 10.85
C THR A 8 -5.14 3.88 10.27
N ASP A 9 -5.79 2.72 10.11
CA ASP A 9 -7.19 2.61 9.65
C ASP A 9 -8.13 3.56 10.41
N TYR A 10 -7.99 3.63 11.73
CA TYR A 10 -8.81 4.50 12.57
C TYR A 10 -8.58 5.99 12.27
N ALA A 11 -7.32 6.43 12.29
CA ALA A 11 -7.00 7.83 12.08
C ALA A 11 -7.37 8.28 10.67
N PHE A 12 -7.07 7.46 9.66
CA PHE A 12 -7.39 7.77 8.27
C PHE A 12 -8.91 7.95 8.09
N LYS A 13 -9.71 7.04 8.63
CA LYS A 13 -11.19 7.15 8.62
C LYS A 13 -11.69 8.36 9.40
N LYS A 14 -11.09 8.67 10.55
CA LYS A 14 -11.48 9.83 11.36
C LYS A 14 -11.18 11.15 10.65
N ILE A 15 -10.01 11.25 10.01
CA ILE A 15 -9.56 12.47 9.32
C ILE A 15 -10.29 12.67 7.99
N PHE A 16 -10.51 11.61 7.20
CA PHE A 16 -10.98 11.71 5.81
C PHE A 16 -12.37 11.14 5.56
N GLY A 17 -12.87 10.28 6.44
CA GLY A 17 -14.11 9.51 6.24
C GLY A 17 -15.32 10.02 7.04
N SER A 18 -15.18 11.08 7.83
CA SER A 18 -16.30 11.66 8.59
C SER A 18 -17.11 12.65 7.75
N ALA A 19 -18.37 12.87 8.08
CA ALA A 19 -19.20 13.87 7.38
C ALA A 19 -18.63 15.30 7.49
N GLU A 20 -17.87 15.58 8.55
CA GLU A 20 -17.21 16.87 8.78
C GLU A 20 -15.87 17.00 8.04
N SER A 21 -15.39 15.92 7.41
CA SER A 21 -14.12 15.85 6.69
C SER A 21 -14.25 16.16 5.20
N LYS A 22 -15.41 16.66 4.75
CA LYS A 22 -15.70 16.81 3.32
C LYS A 22 -14.73 17.77 2.61
N ASP A 23 -14.49 18.94 3.19
CA ASP A 23 -13.53 19.94 2.74
C ASP A 23 -12.09 19.40 2.72
N ILE A 24 -11.70 18.72 3.82
CA ILE A 24 -10.43 18.01 3.95
C ILE A 24 -10.24 17.02 2.80
N LEU A 25 -11.24 16.18 2.56
CA LEU A 25 -11.18 15.14 1.54
C LEU A 25 -11.12 15.74 0.13
N ILE A 26 -11.85 16.81 -0.16
CA ILE A 26 -11.79 17.51 -1.44
C ILE A 26 -10.37 18.04 -1.70
N SER A 27 -9.79 18.74 -0.73
CA SER A 27 -8.41 19.27 -0.84
C SER A 27 -7.39 18.15 -1.04
N PHE A 28 -7.51 17.08 -0.25
CA PHE A 28 -6.65 15.90 -0.33
C PHE A 28 -6.73 15.20 -1.70
N LEU A 29 -7.93 14.97 -2.22
CA LEU A 29 -8.12 14.31 -3.52
C LEU A 29 -7.68 15.19 -4.68
N ASN A 30 -7.96 16.50 -4.64
CA ASN A 30 -7.42 17.43 -5.65
C ASN A 30 -5.89 17.41 -5.66
N ALA A 31 -5.25 17.35 -4.49
CA ALA A 31 -3.80 17.26 -4.38
C ALA A 31 -3.21 15.96 -4.95
N LEU A 32 -3.83 14.81 -4.66
CA LEU A 32 -3.25 13.51 -5.03
C LEU A 32 -3.68 12.98 -6.41
N ILE A 33 -4.87 13.35 -6.88
CA ILE A 33 -5.44 12.86 -8.15
C ILE A 33 -5.34 13.92 -9.25
N TYR A 34 -5.32 15.21 -8.91
CA TYR A 34 -5.37 16.29 -9.90
C TYR A 34 -4.21 17.28 -9.74
N ASP A 35 -3.11 16.85 -9.13
CA ASP A 35 -1.87 17.63 -8.98
C ASP A 35 -2.10 19.02 -8.31
N GLY A 36 -3.06 19.07 -7.38
CA GLY A 36 -3.45 20.29 -6.67
C GLY A 36 -4.44 21.19 -7.40
N ASN A 37 -4.84 20.84 -8.63
CA ASN A 37 -5.84 21.61 -9.37
C ASN A 37 -7.24 21.42 -8.74
N PRO A 38 -8.04 22.50 -8.60
CA PRO A 38 -9.35 22.46 -7.96
C PRO A 38 -10.42 21.85 -8.89
N THR A 39 -10.29 20.55 -9.15
CA THR A 39 -11.15 19.81 -10.10
C THR A 39 -12.40 19.27 -9.41
N ILE A 40 -12.25 18.76 -8.19
CA ILE A 40 -13.36 18.34 -7.34
C ILE A 40 -13.92 19.58 -6.65
N GLU A 41 -15.11 20.00 -7.06
CA GLU A 41 -15.88 21.06 -6.38
C GLU A 41 -16.65 20.53 -5.17
N ASP A 42 -17.16 19.30 -5.29
CA ASP A 42 -18.04 18.70 -4.30
C ASP A 42 -17.98 17.17 -4.34
N LEU A 43 -18.18 16.56 -3.18
CA LEU A 43 -18.31 15.11 -3.03
C LEU A 43 -19.27 14.73 -1.90
N GLU A 44 -19.76 13.50 -1.94
CA GLU A 44 -20.47 12.83 -0.87
C GLU A 44 -19.59 11.69 -0.34
N ILE A 45 -19.29 11.69 0.96
CA ILE A 45 -18.66 10.55 1.62
C ILE A 45 -19.75 9.52 1.89
N ILE A 46 -19.63 8.36 1.26
CA ILE A 46 -20.61 7.28 1.32
C ILE A 46 -20.05 6.08 2.09
N ASN A 47 -20.93 5.20 2.54
CA ASN A 47 -20.52 4.02 3.31
C ASN A 47 -19.47 3.20 2.51
N PRO A 48 -18.27 2.99 3.08
CA PRO A 48 -17.19 2.28 2.39
C PRO A 48 -17.40 0.77 2.34
N ASN A 49 -18.38 0.24 3.09
CA ASN A 49 -18.70 -1.18 3.06
C ASN A 49 -19.21 -1.59 1.66
N LEU A 50 -18.58 -2.60 1.08
CA LEU A 50 -19.02 -3.25 -0.15
C LEU A 50 -19.55 -4.65 0.18
N PRO A 51 -20.75 -4.75 0.79
CA PRO A 51 -21.32 -6.05 1.08
C PRO A 51 -21.49 -6.84 -0.23
N PRO A 52 -21.29 -8.16 -0.22
CA PRO A 52 -21.49 -9.00 -1.38
C PRO A 52 -22.95 -8.90 -1.81
N LYS A 53 -23.18 -8.33 -3.00
CA LYS A 53 -24.49 -8.38 -3.67
C LYS A 53 -24.80 -9.78 -4.21
N VAL A 54 -23.81 -10.68 -4.20
CA VAL A 54 -23.88 -12.07 -4.68
C VAL A 54 -23.31 -13.00 -3.62
N GLU A 55 -24.07 -14.03 -3.27
CA GLU A 55 -23.69 -15.05 -2.30
C GLU A 55 -22.34 -15.70 -2.69
N GLY A 56 -21.41 -15.78 -1.74
CA GLY A 56 -20.07 -16.36 -1.95
C GLY A 56 -18.96 -15.38 -2.37
N LEU A 57 -19.27 -14.11 -2.67
CA LEU A 57 -18.23 -13.09 -2.92
C LEU A 57 -17.62 -12.58 -1.61
N LYS A 58 -16.31 -12.25 -1.65
CA LYS A 58 -15.59 -11.73 -0.48
C LYS A 58 -16.13 -10.37 -0.03
N ASP A 59 -16.35 -10.24 1.27
CA ASP A 59 -16.48 -8.95 1.95
C ASP A 59 -15.16 -8.17 1.85
N THR A 60 -15.27 -6.87 1.55
CA THR A 60 -14.13 -5.98 1.46
C THR A 60 -14.50 -4.65 2.10
N TYR A 61 -13.63 -4.17 2.99
CA TYR A 61 -13.79 -2.90 3.68
C TYR A 61 -12.73 -1.93 3.16
N LEU A 62 -13.20 -0.82 2.60
CA LEU A 62 -12.37 0.30 2.20
C LEU A 62 -12.21 1.26 3.39
N ASP A 63 -11.18 2.12 3.35
CA ASP A 63 -11.04 3.15 4.36
C ASP A 63 -12.05 4.27 4.13
N VAL A 64 -12.07 4.81 2.92
CA VAL A 64 -12.97 5.88 2.52
C VAL A 64 -13.53 5.60 1.14
N LYS A 65 -14.80 5.95 0.94
CA LYS A 65 -15.45 5.94 -0.37
C LYS A 65 -16.18 7.25 -0.55
N ALA A 66 -15.93 7.91 -1.67
CA ALA A 66 -16.56 9.16 -2.04
C ALA A 66 -17.23 9.06 -3.40
N LYS A 67 -18.31 9.81 -3.58
CA LYS A 67 -18.98 10.03 -4.85
C LYS A 67 -18.84 11.49 -5.24
N LEU A 68 -18.21 11.76 -6.37
CA LEU A 68 -18.06 13.11 -6.91
C LEU A 68 -19.39 13.59 -7.52
N LYS A 69 -19.48 14.91 -7.75
CA LYS A 69 -20.66 15.57 -8.34
C LYS A 69 -21.08 15.01 -9.71
N ASP A 70 -20.13 14.56 -10.53
CA ASP A 70 -20.38 13.95 -11.86
C ASP A 70 -20.82 12.47 -11.80
N GLY A 71 -20.79 11.88 -10.60
CA GLY A 71 -21.11 10.49 -10.32
C GLY A 71 -19.89 9.56 -10.23
N THR A 72 -18.68 10.04 -10.52
CA THR A 72 -17.44 9.28 -10.37
C THR A 72 -17.27 8.79 -8.93
N LEU A 73 -16.87 7.54 -8.75
CA LEU A 73 -16.61 6.95 -7.45
C LEU A 73 -15.10 6.96 -7.17
N VAL A 74 -14.71 7.49 -6.01
CA VAL A 74 -13.33 7.42 -5.53
C VAL A 74 -13.29 6.48 -4.34
N ILE A 75 -12.47 5.43 -4.43
CA ILE A 75 -12.19 4.52 -3.32
C ILE A 75 -10.77 4.76 -2.83
N ILE A 76 -10.58 4.80 -1.52
CA ILE A 76 -9.30 5.15 -0.90
C ILE A 76 -8.90 4.05 0.07
N GLU A 77 -7.66 3.58 -0.06
CA GLU A 77 -7.04 2.63 0.88
C GLU A 77 -5.69 3.15 1.35
N MET A 78 -5.42 3.02 2.65
CA MET A 78 -4.13 3.22 3.28
C MET A 78 -3.60 1.86 3.74
N GLN A 79 -2.48 1.43 3.17
CA GLN A 79 -1.88 0.13 3.48
C GLN A 79 -0.46 0.31 4.05
N VAL A 80 -0.28 -0.07 5.32
CA VAL A 80 1.02 0.00 6.00
C VAL A 80 1.91 -1.20 5.67
N LEU A 81 1.32 -2.41 5.63
CA LEU A 81 2.08 -3.65 5.47
C LEU A 81 2.05 -4.13 4.02
N ASN A 82 3.22 -4.50 3.49
CA ASN A 82 3.33 -5.18 2.20
C ASN A 82 2.91 -6.65 2.35
N VAL A 83 1.65 -6.94 2.08
CA VAL A 83 1.08 -8.29 2.16
C VAL A 83 1.01 -8.93 0.78
N GLN A 84 1.06 -10.26 0.75
CA GLN A 84 0.98 -11.01 -0.50
C GLN A 84 -0.30 -10.69 -1.27
N SER A 85 -0.18 -10.54 -2.60
CA SER A 85 -1.30 -10.26 -3.50
C SER A 85 -2.05 -8.94 -3.22
N PHE A 86 -1.45 -7.98 -2.52
CA PHE A 86 -2.07 -6.67 -2.27
C PHE A 86 -2.53 -5.96 -3.55
N GLY A 87 -1.70 -5.93 -4.60
CA GLY A 87 -2.10 -5.34 -5.90
C GLY A 87 -3.34 -6.00 -6.53
N LYS A 88 -3.50 -7.33 -6.35
CA LYS A 88 -4.72 -8.03 -6.79
C LYS A 88 -5.94 -7.60 -5.98
N ARG A 89 -5.78 -7.28 -4.69
CA ARG A 89 -6.86 -6.77 -3.83
C ARG A 89 -7.31 -5.37 -4.28
N VAL A 90 -6.36 -4.49 -4.57
CA VAL A 90 -6.65 -3.14 -5.09
C VAL A 90 -7.46 -3.24 -6.39
N LEU A 91 -6.98 -4.05 -7.35
CA LEU A 91 -7.69 -4.28 -8.62
C LEU A 91 -9.08 -4.91 -8.40
N PHE A 92 -9.19 -5.90 -7.51
CA PHE A 92 -10.47 -6.53 -7.16
C PHE A 92 -11.47 -5.50 -6.60
N ASN A 93 -11.03 -4.60 -5.71
CA ASN A 93 -11.89 -3.59 -5.12
C ASN A 93 -12.35 -2.54 -6.13
N ALA A 94 -11.47 -2.12 -7.04
CA ALA A 94 -11.83 -1.23 -8.14
C ALA A 94 -12.87 -1.88 -9.08
N ALA A 95 -12.61 -3.11 -9.53
CA ALA A 95 -13.50 -3.86 -10.41
C ALA A 95 -14.85 -4.16 -9.75
N LYS A 96 -14.85 -4.58 -8.47
CA LYS A 96 -16.07 -4.80 -7.68
C LYS A 96 -16.89 -3.52 -7.55
N THR A 97 -16.23 -2.38 -7.29
CA THR A 97 -16.89 -1.08 -7.19
C THR A 97 -17.54 -0.69 -8.52
N TYR A 98 -16.86 -0.90 -9.65
CA TYR A 98 -17.41 -0.63 -10.98
C TYR A 98 -18.59 -1.54 -11.31
N ALA A 99 -18.44 -2.85 -11.13
CA ALA A 99 -19.46 -3.84 -11.44
C ALA A 99 -20.73 -3.68 -10.58
N PHE A 100 -20.60 -3.22 -9.33
CA PHE A 100 -21.73 -3.12 -8.40
C PHE A 100 -22.51 -1.80 -8.48
N GLN A 101 -22.19 -0.92 -9.43
CA GLN A 101 -22.96 0.31 -9.63
C GLN A 101 -24.38 0.00 -10.12
N LEU A 102 -24.51 -0.95 -11.06
CA LEU A 102 -25.77 -1.24 -11.72
C LEU A 102 -26.64 -2.22 -10.92
N GLN A 103 -27.95 -2.01 -11.00
CA GLN A 103 -28.99 -2.94 -10.61
C GLN A 103 -29.53 -3.71 -11.81
N LYS A 104 -30.27 -4.80 -11.55
CA LYS A 104 -30.89 -5.61 -12.59
C LYS A 104 -31.85 -4.76 -13.44
N GLY A 105 -31.60 -4.71 -14.75
CA GLY A 105 -32.42 -3.96 -15.71
C GLY A 105 -31.87 -2.58 -16.08
N GLU A 106 -30.82 -2.11 -15.41
CA GLU A 106 -30.12 -0.87 -15.81
C GLU A 106 -29.15 -1.14 -16.98
N GLY A 107 -29.00 -0.16 -17.87
CA GLY A 107 -28.09 -0.24 -19.02
C GLY A 107 -26.68 0.24 -18.70
N TYR A 108 -25.68 -0.27 -19.42
CA TYR A 108 -24.25 0.04 -19.21
C TYR A 108 -23.90 1.53 -19.35
N ARG A 109 -24.68 2.31 -20.11
CA ARG A 109 -24.54 3.78 -20.22
C ARG A 109 -24.64 4.54 -18.88
N MET A 110 -25.12 3.88 -17.83
CA MET A 110 -25.25 4.46 -16.50
C MET A 110 -23.99 4.27 -15.65
N LEU A 111 -23.01 3.47 -16.11
CA LEU A 111 -21.73 3.29 -15.44
C LEU A 111 -21.01 4.62 -15.32
N LYS A 112 -20.38 4.81 -14.17
CA LYS A 112 -19.56 5.98 -13.85
C LYS A 112 -18.12 5.54 -13.59
N PRO A 113 -17.14 6.44 -13.84
CA PRO A 113 -15.75 6.13 -13.56
C PRO A 113 -15.50 5.77 -12.09
N VAL A 114 -14.46 4.97 -11.87
CA VAL A 114 -13.94 4.55 -10.56
C VAL A 114 -12.46 4.89 -10.50
N ILE A 115 -12.08 5.71 -9.54
CA ILE A 115 -10.67 6.00 -9.22
C ILE A 115 -10.32 5.28 -7.91
N ALA A 116 -9.38 4.36 -7.97
CA ALA A 116 -8.86 3.66 -6.80
C ALA A 116 -7.54 4.29 -6.36
N LEU A 117 -7.61 5.17 -5.36
CA LEU A 117 -6.45 5.81 -4.74
C LEU A 117 -5.89 4.94 -3.61
N THR A 118 -4.66 4.50 -3.75
CA THR A 118 -4.00 3.63 -2.77
C THR A 118 -2.74 4.31 -2.25
N LEU A 119 -2.66 4.51 -0.94
CA LEU A 119 -1.46 4.97 -0.25
C LEU A 119 -0.75 3.78 0.38
N THR A 120 0.56 3.65 0.16
CA THR A 120 1.36 2.54 0.73
C THR A 120 2.51 3.07 1.58
N ASP A 121 2.76 2.44 2.73
CA ASP A 121 3.98 2.68 3.54
C ASP A 121 5.13 1.74 3.19
N PHE A 122 5.13 1.26 1.95
CA PHE A 122 6.14 0.38 1.36
C PHE A 122 6.21 0.66 -0.15
N GLU A 123 7.34 0.30 -0.75
CA GLU A 123 7.52 0.35 -2.20
C GLU A 123 6.87 -0.88 -2.84
N MET A 124 6.02 -0.63 -3.83
CA MET A 124 5.28 -1.60 -4.61
C MET A 124 5.83 -1.72 -6.04
N PHE A 125 6.41 -0.64 -6.58
CA PHE A 125 6.93 -0.61 -7.94
C PHE A 125 8.43 -0.27 -7.96
N ASP A 126 9.28 -1.30 -7.90
CA ASP A 126 10.75 -1.17 -7.80
C ASP A 126 11.38 -0.33 -8.94
N ASN A 127 10.77 -0.36 -10.13
CA ASN A 127 11.30 0.32 -11.32
C ASN A 127 10.76 1.75 -11.52
N ARG A 128 10.11 2.34 -10.51
CA ARG A 128 9.56 3.70 -10.58
C ARG A 128 10.12 4.56 -9.46
N HIS A 129 10.71 5.70 -9.78
CA HIS A 129 11.26 6.62 -8.78
C HIS A 129 10.23 7.61 -8.23
N ASP A 130 9.23 7.96 -9.05
CA ASP A 130 8.15 8.85 -8.62
C ASP A 130 7.33 8.20 -7.50
N PHE A 131 6.96 8.99 -6.49
CA PHE A 131 6.10 8.53 -5.40
C PHE A 131 4.64 8.38 -5.85
N THR A 132 4.24 8.96 -6.99
CA THR A 132 2.91 8.75 -7.58
C THR A 132 2.97 7.90 -8.84
N SER A 133 1.96 7.05 -9.02
CA SER A 133 1.79 6.25 -10.24
C SER A 133 0.31 6.15 -10.61
N ARG A 134 -0.01 6.25 -11.90
CA ARG A 134 -1.38 6.18 -12.43
C ARG A 134 -1.45 5.13 -13.53
N PHE A 135 -2.36 4.18 -13.38
CA PHE A 135 -2.55 3.06 -14.32
C PHE A 135 -3.93 3.09 -14.95
N VAL A 136 -3.96 2.94 -16.27
CA VAL A 136 -5.14 2.90 -17.13
C VAL A 136 -4.97 1.79 -18.18
N TYR A 137 -6.05 1.32 -18.81
CA TYR A 137 -5.98 0.34 -19.89
C TYR A 137 -5.45 0.96 -21.19
N ARG A 138 -4.54 0.24 -21.85
CA ARG A 138 -3.91 0.68 -23.09
C ARG A 138 -3.82 -0.48 -24.08
N GLU A 139 -3.81 -0.15 -25.36
CA GLU A 139 -3.47 -1.10 -26.43
C GLU A 139 -1.97 -1.47 -26.30
N VAL A 140 -1.65 -2.75 -26.49
CA VAL A 140 -0.34 -3.31 -26.16
C VAL A 140 0.75 -2.90 -27.16
N SER A 141 0.38 -2.72 -28.41
CA SER A 141 1.29 -2.50 -29.53
C SER A 141 1.68 -1.03 -29.68
N ASP A 142 0.72 -0.11 -29.55
CA ASP A 142 0.89 1.34 -29.78
C ASP A 142 0.71 2.21 -28.52
N GLY A 143 0.25 1.63 -27.40
CA GLY A 143 0.09 2.33 -26.13
C GLY A 143 -1.08 3.32 -26.07
N SER A 144 -1.93 3.35 -27.09
CA SER A 144 -3.12 4.18 -27.13
C SER A 144 -4.07 3.82 -25.99
N VAL A 145 -4.72 4.84 -25.43
CA VAL A 145 -5.62 4.69 -24.28
C VAL A 145 -6.93 4.08 -24.76
N TYR A 146 -7.38 3.01 -24.08
CA TYR A 146 -8.70 2.43 -24.36
C TYR A 146 -9.81 3.50 -24.21
N PRO A 147 -10.75 3.65 -25.16
CA PRO A 147 -11.69 4.77 -25.14
C PRO A 147 -12.61 4.83 -23.91
N GLU A 148 -13.02 3.67 -23.37
CA GLU A 148 -13.93 3.57 -22.20
C GLU A 148 -13.14 3.21 -20.93
N ASN A 149 -12.13 4.03 -20.59
CA ASN A 149 -11.24 3.83 -19.45
C ASN A 149 -11.86 4.30 -18.12
N ASP A 150 -12.91 3.60 -17.69
CA ASP A 150 -13.65 3.98 -16.48
C ASP A 150 -13.02 3.47 -15.17
N ILE A 151 -11.91 2.74 -15.21
CA ILE A 151 -11.19 2.32 -13.99
C ILE A 151 -9.76 2.85 -14.04
N GLU A 152 -9.43 3.67 -13.06
CA GLU A 152 -8.09 4.21 -12.86
C GLU A 152 -7.53 3.74 -11.51
N LEU A 153 -6.29 3.25 -11.51
CA LEU A 153 -5.58 2.93 -10.27
C LEU A 153 -4.51 4.00 -10.03
N VAL A 154 -4.62 4.71 -8.91
CA VAL A 154 -3.67 5.74 -8.48
C VAL A 154 -2.95 5.23 -7.24
N PHE A 155 -1.63 5.26 -7.25
CA PHE A 155 -0.79 4.84 -6.13
C PHE A 155 0.05 6.00 -5.64
N VAL A 156 0.17 6.10 -4.32
CA VAL A 156 1.09 7.01 -3.62
C VAL A 156 1.97 6.18 -2.67
N GLU A 157 3.23 6.01 -3.03
CA GLU A 157 4.22 5.24 -2.26
C GLU A 157 4.97 6.17 -1.30
N LEU A 158 4.51 6.23 -0.03
CA LEU A 158 5.04 7.14 0.99
C LEU A 158 6.56 7.04 1.24
N PRO A 159 7.21 5.85 1.15
CA PRO A 159 8.66 5.77 1.30
C PRO A 159 9.44 6.56 0.25
N LYS A 160 8.91 6.69 -0.97
CA LYS A 160 9.56 7.40 -2.09
C LYS A 160 9.49 8.92 -1.95
N PHE A 161 8.61 9.44 -1.08
CA PHE A 161 8.57 10.86 -0.77
C PHE A 161 9.64 11.23 0.27
N THR A 162 10.68 11.96 -0.13
CA THR A 162 11.84 12.26 0.73
C THR A 162 12.00 13.73 1.12
N LYS A 163 11.07 14.60 0.69
CA LYS A 163 11.12 16.03 1.00
C LYS A 163 10.89 16.29 2.50
N GLU A 164 11.68 17.20 3.05
CA GLU A 164 11.53 17.74 4.40
C GLU A 164 10.72 19.04 4.42
N LEU A 165 10.36 19.52 5.62
CA LEU A 165 9.51 20.71 5.80
C LEU A 165 9.89 21.92 4.92
N PRO A 166 11.18 22.33 4.80
CA PRO A 166 11.55 23.49 3.99
C PRO A 166 11.35 23.29 2.48
N GLU A 167 11.23 22.04 2.03
CA GLU A 167 11.13 21.65 0.62
C GLU A 167 9.67 21.45 0.17
N LEU A 168 8.69 21.66 1.07
CA LEU A 168 7.27 21.47 0.79
C LEU A 168 6.68 22.64 -0.01
N GLU A 169 6.80 22.57 -1.32
CA GLU A 169 6.35 23.61 -2.24
C GLU A 169 4.85 23.49 -2.54
N THR A 170 4.38 22.31 -2.90
CA THR A 170 3.01 22.08 -3.39
C THR A 170 2.04 21.69 -2.29
N ILE A 171 0.73 21.72 -2.57
CA ILE A 171 -0.30 21.15 -1.68
C ILE A 171 -0.17 19.63 -1.57
N THR A 172 0.25 18.97 -2.65
CA THR A 172 0.55 17.53 -2.72
C THR A 172 1.68 17.17 -1.75
N ASP A 173 2.79 17.92 -1.76
CA ASP A 173 3.90 17.71 -0.82
C ASP A 173 3.43 17.80 0.63
N LYS A 174 2.60 18.81 0.93
CA LYS A 174 2.08 19.06 2.28
C LYS A 174 1.13 17.95 2.75
N TRP A 175 0.21 17.48 1.91
CA TRP A 175 -0.66 16.35 2.26
C TRP A 175 0.11 15.05 2.46
N ILE A 176 1.10 14.75 1.61
CA ILE A 176 1.92 13.54 1.77
C ILE A 176 2.77 13.63 3.02
N TYR A 177 3.37 14.80 3.30
CA TYR A 177 4.11 15.04 4.53
C TYR A 177 3.21 14.90 5.76
N PHE A 178 1.97 15.42 5.73
CA PHE A 178 0.99 15.20 6.79
C PHE A 178 0.76 13.71 7.06
N ILE A 179 0.43 12.92 6.03
CA ILE A 179 0.21 11.47 6.17
C ILE A 179 1.45 10.76 6.73
N LYS A 180 2.64 11.13 6.25
CA LYS A 180 3.90 10.47 6.60
C LYS A 180 4.40 10.82 8.00
N SER A 181 4.25 12.09 8.40
CA SER A 181 5.04 12.68 9.48
C SER A 181 4.21 13.29 10.61
N ALA A 182 2.87 13.38 10.51
CA ALA A 182 2.04 14.01 11.56
C ALA A 182 2.32 13.46 12.96
N ARG A 183 2.51 12.14 13.09
CA ARG A 183 2.76 11.48 14.38
C ARG A 183 4.03 11.96 15.11
N SER A 184 5.04 12.42 14.36
CA SER A 184 6.30 12.93 14.90
C SER A 184 6.30 14.44 15.17
N LEU A 185 5.25 15.16 14.76
CA LEU A 185 5.17 16.60 14.94
C LEU A 185 4.64 16.96 16.33
N GLY A 186 5.23 18.01 16.92
CA GLY A 186 4.79 18.60 18.19
C GLY A 186 3.80 19.77 18.03
N SER A 187 3.70 20.33 16.82
CA SER A 187 2.83 21.45 16.44
C SER A 187 2.57 21.42 14.94
N ILE A 188 1.59 22.21 14.48
CA ILE A 188 1.34 22.41 13.05
C ILE A 188 2.53 23.22 12.47
N PRO A 189 3.17 22.79 11.38
CA PRO A 189 4.24 23.54 10.75
C PRO A 189 3.73 24.85 10.14
N GLU A 190 4.50 25.94 10.25
CA GLU A 190 4.12 27.28 9.78
C GLU A 190 3.77 27.31 8.29
N ASN A 191 4.48 26.54 7.46
CA ASN A 191 4.26 26.44 6.02
C ASN A 191 3.03 25.59 5.62
N MET A 192 2.31 25.05 6.60
CA MET A 192 1.09 24.26 6.43
C MET A 192 -0.13 24.88 7.14
N ASP A 193 0.09 25.72 8.15
CA ASP A 193 -0.97 26.34 8.96
C ASP A 193 -1.82 27.37 8.18
N ASN A 194 -1.34 27.84 7.03
CA ASN A 194 -2.07 28.74 6.16
C ASN A 194 -3.08 28.03 5.23
N ILE A 195 -3.17 26.71 5.29
CA ILE A 195 -4.10 25.90 4.49
C ILE A 195 -5.22 25.41 5.42
N PRO A 196 -6.43 26.00 5.35
CA PRO A 196 -7.51 25.71 6.30
C PRO A 196 -7.85 24.22 6.42
N GLU A 197 -7.83 23.49 5.30
CA GLU A 197 -8.15 22.07 5.29
C GLU A 197 -7.08 21.22 5.99
N LEU A 198 -5.79 21.59 5.86
CA LEU A 198 -4.71 20.92 6.59
C LEU A 198 -4.76 21.26 8.08
N GLN A 199 -5.02 22.52 8.43
CA GLN A 199 -5.18 22.94 9.82
C GLN A 199 -6.30 22.13 10.50
N ARG A 200 -7.46 22.03 9.84
CA ARG A 200 -8.58 21.22 10.32
C ARG A 200 -8.23 19.73 10.41
N ALA A 201 -7.47 19.19 9.45
CA ALA A 201 -7.00 17.81 9.52
C ALA A 201 -6.06 17.57 10.72
N PHE A 202 -5.16 18.51 11.02
CA PHE A 202 -4.32 18.46 12.22
C PHE A 202 -5.13 18.58 13.51
N GLU A 203 -6.17 19.41 13.54
CA GLU A 203 -7.07 19.51 14.69
C GLU A 203 -7.81 18.19 14.94
N ILE A 204 -8.37 17.57 13.91
CA ILE A 204 -9.02 16.24 14.03
C ILE A 204 -7.99 15.18 14.47
N ALA A 205 -6.77 15.25 13.93
CA ALA A 205 -5.69 14.34 14.29
C ALA A 205 -5.11 14.59 15.69
N ASN A 206 -5.43 15.73 16.34
CA ASN A 206 -4.89 16.05 17.64
C ASN A 206 -5.41 15.04 18.68
N GLN A 207 -4.48 14.32 19.29
CA GLN A 207 -4.78 13.23 20.22
C GLN A 207 -5.51 13.73 21.49
N ALA A 208 -5.38 15.03 21.81
CA ALA A 208 -6.14 15.67 22.89
C ALA A 208 -7.67 15.68 22.66
N ASN A 209 -8.11 15.48 21.42
CA ASN A 209 -9.54 15.40 21.05
C ASN A 209 -10.09 13.96 21.15
N LEU A 210 -9.28 12.99 21.59
CA LEU A 210 -9.74 11.62 21.80
C LEU A 210 -10.26 11.43 23.23
N THR A 211 -11.35 10.67 23.33
CA THR A 211 -11.77 10.10 24.62
C THR A 211 -10.77 9.04 25.10
N PRO A 212 -10.71 8.72 26.41
CA PRO A 212 -9.83 7.66 26.91
C PRO A 212 -10.01 6.32 26.20
N THR A 213 -11.26 5.95 25.89
CA THR A 213 -11.56 4.70 25.17
C THR A 213 -11.04 4.72 23.73
N GLU A 214 -11.21 5.84 23.01
CA GLU A 214 -10.66 5.99 21.66
C GLU A 214 -9.13 5.97 21.66
N LEU A 215 -8.51 6.53 22.70
CA LEU A 215 -7.05 6.51 22.85
C LEU A 215 -6.54 5.09 23.09
N GLU A 216 -7.16 4.32 23.98
CA GLU A 216 -6.83 2.91 24.20
C GLU A 216 -7.01 2.07 22.92
N ASP A 217 -8.09 2.29 22.18
CA ASP A 217 -8.33 1.63 20.89
C ASP A 217 -7.25 1.96 19.85
N LEU A 218 -6.83 3.22 19.80
CA LEU A 218 -5.74 3.66 18.93
C LEU A 218 -4.43 2.99 19.31
N GLU A 219 -4.06 2.98 20.59
CA GLU A 219 -2.82 2.36 21.08
C GLU A 219 -2.79 0.86 20.80
N ARG A 220 -3.91 0.15 20.99
CA ARG A 220 -4.03 -1.27 20.61
C ARG A 220 -3.79 -1.51 19.12
N ARG A 221 -4.33 -0.65 18.26
CA ARG A 221 -4.14 -0.76 16.80
C ARG A 221 -2.71 -0.44 16.39
N GLU A 222 -2.09 0.58 16.98
CA GLU A 222 -0.67 0.90 16.74
C GLU A 222 0.23 -0.27 17.17
N MET A 223 -0.02 -0.86 18.35
CA MET A 223 0.70 -2.04 18.83
C MET A 223 0.55 -3.23 17.89
N PHE A 224 -0.67 -3.52 17.42
CA PHE A 224 -0.91 -4.58 16.46
C PHE A 224 -0.11 -4.40 15.16
N ILE A 225 -0.09 -3.17 14.61
CA ILE A 225 0.71 -2.86 13.41
C ILE A 225 2.20 -3.07 13.68
N TYR A 226 2.70 -2.61 14.82
CA TYR A 226 4.09 -2.78 15.23
C TYR A 226 4.48 -4.25 15.35
N ASP A 227 3.64 -5.07 15.98
CA ASP A 227 3.86 -6.51 16.10
C ASP A 227 3.88 -7.20 14.73
N GLN A 228 2.99 -6.82 13.82
CA GLN A 228 2.99 -7.34 12.45
C GLN A 228 4.25 -6.94 11.67
N GLN A 229 4.72 -5.70 11.83
CA GLN A 229 5.99 -5.26 11.25
C GLN A 229 7.16 -6.08 11.80
N GLY A 230 7.18 -6.31 13.12
CA GLY A 230 8.17 -7.18 13.79
C GLY A 230 8.15 -8.61 13.26
N ALA A 231 6.97 -9.21 13.08
CA ALA A 231 6.82 -10.55 12.52
C ALA A 231 7.34 -10.64 11.08
N VAL A 232 7.04 -9.64 10.24
CA VAL A 232 7.55 -9.58 8.85
C VAL A 232 9.07 -9.41 8.84
N ALA A 233 9.63 -8.59 9.74
CA ALA A 233 11.07 -8.39 9.85
C ALA A 233 11.78 -9.69 10.29
N LEU A 234 11.27 -10.36 11.32
CA LEU A 234 11.80 -11.64 11.80
C LEU A 234 11.75 -12.71 10.70
N GLY A 235 10.61 -12.86 10.01
CA GLY A 235 10.50 -13.83 8.91
C GLY A 235 11.45 -13.56 7.74
N ARG A 236 11.79 -12.28 7.47
CA ARG A 236 12.82 -11.93 6.48
C ARG A 236 14.23 -12.27 6.95
N GLU A 237 14.51 -12.12 8.24
CA GLU A 237 15.79 -12.48 8.83
C GLU A 237 15.99 -13.99 8.82
N GLU A 238 15.02 -14.76 9.32
CA GLU A 238 15.03 -16.22 9.32
C GLU A 238 15.15 -16.77 7.90
N GLY A 239 14.33 -16.28 6.96
CA GLY A 239 14.39 -16.72 5.56
C GLY A 239 15.72 -16.41 4.86
N ARG A 240 16.40 -15.32 5.24
CA ARG A 240 17.75 -15.01 4.73
C ARG A 240 18.78 -16.00 5.29
N GLU A 241 18.69 -16.33 6.57
CA GLU A 241 19.61 -17.28 7.21
C GLU A 241 19.40 -18.70 6.67
N GLU A 242 18.15 -19.15 6.53
CA GLU A 242 17.81 -20.42 5.87
C GLU A 242 18.34 -20.46 4.44
N GLY A 243 18.06 -19.44 3.64
CA GLY A 243 18.55 -19.36 2.25
C GLY A 243 20.07 -19.34 2.15
N ARG A 244 20.78 -18.75 3.12
CA ARG A 244 22.25 -18.77 3.20
C ARG A 244 22.76 -20.18 3.51
N LEU A 245 22.11 -20.91 4.41
CA LEU A 245 22.46 -22.28 4.76
C LEU A 245 22.18 -23.25 3.61
N GLU A 246 21.03 -23.11 2.95
CA GLU A 246 20.67 -23.90 1.76
C GLU A 246 21.63 -23.63 0.60
N GLY A 247 21.91 -22.35 0.31
CA GLY A 247 22.86 -21.96 -0.74
C GLY A 247 24.26 -22.51 -0.50
N LYS A 248 24.74 -22.50 0.75
CA LYS A 248 26.03 -23.11 1.11
C LYS A 248 26.03 -24.63 0.87
N LYS A 249 24.96 -25.33 1.26
CA LYS A 249 24.85 -26.79 1.03
C LYS A 249 24.79 -27.12 -0.46
N GLU A 250 24.08 -26.32 -1.25
CA GLU A 250 23.97 -26.51 -2.68
C GLU A 250 25.31 -26.25 -3.38
N GLU A 251 26.02 -25.17 -3.00
CA GLU A 251 27.36 -24.89 -3.50
C GLU A 251 28.35 -26.02 -3.17
N GLN A 252 28.34 -26.52 -1.93
CA GLN A 252 29.15 -27.68 -1.53
C GLN A 252 28.86 -28.91 -2.42
N ARG A 253 27.59 -29.16 -2.75
CA ARG A 253 27.19 -30.25 -3.65
C ARG A 253 27.64 -30.03 -5.09
N ILE A 254 27.51 -28.82 -5.62
CA ILE A 254 27.97 -28.46 -6.97
C ILE A 254 29.50 -28.64 -7.08
N ILE A 255 30.25 -28.21 -6.06
CA ILE A 255 31.71 -28.41 -6.02
C ILE A 255 32.02 -29.90 -5.94
N ALA A 256 31.33 -30.66 -5.09
CA ALA A 256 31.55 -32.10 -4.97
C ALA A 256 31.33 -32.83 -6.30
N GLN A 257 30.22 -32.55 -6.99
CA GLN A 257 29.92 -33.12 -8.31
C GLN A 257 31.01 -32.84 -9.34
N LYS A 258 31.55 -31.61 -9.38
CA LYS A 258 32.65 -31.25 -10.28
C LYS A 258 33.96 -31.97 -9.96
N LEU A 259 34.15 -32.39 -8.71
CA LEU A 259 35.36 -33.07 -8.25
C LEU A 259 35.25 -34.60 -8.34
N LEU A 260 34.07 -35.18 -8.57
CA LEU A 260 33.86 -36.64 -8.63
C LEU A 260 34.79 -37.36 -9.62
N THR A 261 35.14 -36.70 -10.73
CA THR A 261 36.03 -37.26 -11.77
C THR A 261 37.51 -36.97 -11.53
N VAL A 262 37.85 -36.17 -10.51
CA VAL A 262 39.21 -35.67 -10.25
C VAL A 262 39.78 -36.19 -8.94
N LEU A 263 38.96 -36.34 -7.90
CA LEU A 263 39.37 -36.72 -6.55
C LEU A 263 38.64 -37.98 -6.06
N ASP A 264 39.22 -38.65 -5.08
CA ASP A 264 38.57 -39.72 -4.30
C ASP A 264 37.54 -39.14 -3.31
N ASP A 265 36.73 -40.01 -2.71
CA ASP A 265 35.62 -39.57 -1.84
C ASP A 265 36.13 -38.84 -0.60
N GLU A 266 37.26 -39.28 -0.04
CA GLU A 266 37.95 -38.65 1.08
C GLU A 266 38.45 -37.24 0.72
N GLY A 267 39.06 -37.05 -0.45
CA GLY A 267 39.51 -35.74 -0.93
C GLY A 267 38.35 -34.77 -1.20
N ILE A 268 37.24 -35.27 -1.74
CA ILE A 268 36.03 -34.45 -1.97
C ILE A 268 35.37 -34.07 -0.65
N ALA A 269 35.22 -35.02 0.29
CA ALA A 269 34.68 -34.75 1.62
C ALA A 269 35.52 -33.71 2.37
N ALA A 270 36.85 -33.82 2.32
CA ALA A 270 37.76 -32.84 2.94
C ALA A 270 37.68 -31.45 2.28
N THR A 271 37.52 -31.38 0.95
CA THR A 271 37.47 -30.12 0.19
C THR A 271 36.14 -29.39 0.38
N THR A 272 35.03 -30.13 0.37
CA THR A 272 33.67 -29.55 0.39
C THR A 272 33.08 -29.45 1.79
N GLY A 273 33.59 -30.24 2.75
CA GLY A 273 33.02 -30.38 4.07
C GLY A 273 31.73 -31.22 4.10
N LEU A 274 31.40 -31.94 3.02
CA LEU A 274 30.32 -32.92 3.00
C LEU A 274 30.74 -34.20 3.72
N SER A 275 29.76 -34.97 4.22
CA SER A 275 30.04 -36.30 4.76
C SER A 275 30.40 -37.28 3.63
N LEU A 276 31.24 -38.28 3.95
CA LEU A 276 31.61 -39.34 3.00
C LEU A 276 30.40 -40.07 2.43
N GLU A 277 29.33 -40.24 3.22
CA GLU A 277 28.08 -40.84 2.78
C GLU A 277 27.42 -40.04 1.65
N VAL A 278 27.32 -38.71 1.81
CA VAL A 278 26.75 -37.83 0.77
C VAL A 278 27.60 -37.83 -0.49
N VAL A 279 28.94 -37.88 -0.36
CA VAL A 279 29.84 -37.95 -1.52
C VAL A 279 29.68 -39.28 -2.27
N ARG A 280 29.57 -40.40 -1.55
CA ARG A 280 29.32 -41.73 -2.14
C ARG A 280 27.99 -41.79 -2.86
N GLU A 281 26.91 -41.27 -2.26
CA GLU A 281 25.60 -41.18 -2.92
C GLU A 281 25.64 -40.35 -4.20
N LEU A 282 26.43 -39.26 -4.22
CA LEU A 282 26.61 -38.44 -5.43
C LEU A 282 27.38 -39.21 -6.51
N ARG A 283 28.36 -40.04 -6.13
CA ARG A 283 29.12 -40.86 -7.07
C ARG A 283 28.28 -42.00 -7.65
N GLU A 284 27.50 -42.69 -6.82
CA GLU A 284 26.59 -43.75 -7.27
C GLU A 284 25.51 -43.25 -8.25
N LYS A 285 25.13 -41.96 -8.18
CA LYS A 285 24.19 -41.34 -9.13
C LYS A 285 24.83 -40.92 -10.45
N MET A 286 26.16 -40.92 -10.55
CA MET A 286 26.91 -40.57 -11.75
C MET A 286 27.20 -41.80 -12.63
N ASP A 287 27.29 -42.99 -12.02
CA ASP A 287 27.47 -44.30 -12.68
C ASP A 287 26.16 -44.86 -13.26
#